data_AF-A0A2K3LP79-F1
#
_entry.id   AF-A0A2K3LP79-F1
#
_cell.length_a   1.000
_cell.length_b   1.000
_cell.length_c   1.000
_cell.angle_alpha   90.00
_cell.angle_beta   90.00
_cell.angle_gamma   90.00
#
_symmetry.space_group_name_H-M   'P 1'
#
loop_
_entity.id
_entity.type
_entity.pdbx_description
1 polymer ?
#
loop_
_entity_poly.entity_id
_entity_poly.type
_entity_poly.pdbx_seq_one_letter_code
_entity_poly.pdbx_strand_id
1 'polypeptide(L)'
;VTYTKFGKSKLLRGSQGQNKLTRCWKKLRNSPNNPALLGCNVGAGIEVKLRLRRPNRDSDFIPLDQVLDTMLHELCHNAHGPHNANFYKLWDELRKVRFLS
;
A
#
# COMPACT_ATOMS: atom_id res chain seq x y z
N VAL A 1 -10.69 -5.90 10.77
CA VAL A 1 -9.85 -5.60 9.59
C VAL A 1 -8.82 -6.72 9.38
N THR A 2 -8.96 -7.49 8.32
CA THR A 2 -7.97 -8.50 7.90
C THR A 2 -6.93 -7.84 7.00
N TYR A 3 -5.64 -8.02 7.30
CA TYR A 3 -4.52 -7.54 6.48
C TYR A 3 -3.77 -8.76 5.94
N THR A 4 -3.49 -8.78 4.64
CA THR A 4 -2.64 -9.80 4.03
C THR A 4 -1.22 -9.27 3.92
N LYS A 5 -0.27 -9.98 4.53
CA LYS A 5 1.16 -9.65 4.50
C LYS A 5 1.78 -10.29 3.25
N PHE A 6 2.23 -9.48 2.30
CA PHE A 6 3.09 -9.92 1.20
C PHE A 6 4.51 -9.39 1.46
N GLY A 7 5.45 -10.28 1.80
CA GLY A 7 6.87 -9.92 1.99
C GLY A 7 7.66 -10.83 2.95
N LYS A 8 8.89 -11.17 2.56
CA LYS A 8 9.83 -12.03 3.31
C LYS A 8 10.18 -11.40 4.67
N SER A 9 9.88 -12.10 5.76
CA SER A 9 10.16 -11.63 7.12
C SER A 9 11.60 -11.89 7.56
N LYS A 10 12.36 -10.82 7.84
CA LYS A 10 13.39 -10.84 8.89
C LYS A 10 13.10 -9.69 9.87
N LEU A 11 12.71 -10.06 11.08
CA LEU A 11 12.39 -9.15 12.17
C LEU A 11 13.72 -8.67 12.80
N LEU A 12 14.19 -7.46 12.47
CA LEU A 12 15.27 -6.82 13.22
C LEU A 12 14.65 -5.95 14.31
N ARG A 13 14.68 -6.45 15.55
CA ARG A 13 14.39 -5.67 16.77
C ARG A 13 15.63 -4.85 17.11
N GLY A 14 15.52 -3.54 17.01
CA GLY A 14 16.54 -2.57 17.44
C GLY A 14 15.86 -1.33 18.00
N SER A 15 16.26 -0.96 19.21
CA SER A 15 15.80 0.15 20.05
C SER A 15 16.03 1.54 19.43
N GLN A 16 15.12 2.46 19.77
CA GLN A 16 15.19 3.91 19.54
C GLN A 16 15.19 4.39 18.07
N GLY A 17 13.99 4.69 17.61
CA GLY A 17 13.69 5.33 16.33
C GLY A 17 12.31 4.89 15.92
N GLN A 18 11.33 5.81 15.83
CA GLN A 18 10.03 5.50 15.22
C GLN A 18 10.25 5.28 13.72
N ASN A 19 10.76 4.09 13.41
CA ASN A 19 11.04 3.56 12.09
C ASN A 19 9.78 3.70 11.23
N LYS A 20 9.94 4.14 9.97
CA LYS A 20 8.87 4.35 8.97
C LYS A 20 7.84 3.20 8.94
N LEU A 21 8.31 1.98 9.25
CA LEU A 21 7.55 0.78 9.57
C LEU A 21 6.39 1.01 10.56
N THR A 22 6.66 1.54 11.75
CA THR A 22 5.64 1.74 12.81
C THR A 22 4.64 2.84 12.46
N ARG A 23 5.09 3.90 11.76
CA ARG A 23 4.24 5.03 11.37
C ARG A 23 3.22 4.66 10.29
N CYS A 24 3.62 3.98 9.22
CA CYS A 24 2.65 3.54 8.20
C CYS A 24 1.69 2.48 8.73
N TRP A 25 2.17 1.59 9.60
CA TRP A 25 1.34 0.57 10.25
C TRP A 25 0.25 1.22 11.11
N LYS A 26 0.62 2.18 11.96
CA LYS A 26 -0.36 2.97 12.74
C LYS A 26 -1.31 3.76 11.83
N LYS A 27 -0.83 4.32 10.71
CA LYS A 27 -1.65 5.14 9.80
C LYS A 27 -2.75 4.33 9.11
N LEU A 28 -2.45 3.17 8.51
CA LEU A 28 -3.47 2.35 7.84
C LEU A 28 -4.41 1.67 8.85
N ARG A 29 -3.84 1.13 9.94
CA ARG A 29 -4.60 0.43 10.99
C ARG A 29 -5.57 1.35 11.74
N ASN A 30 -5.17 2.59 11.99
CA ASN A 30 -5.97 3.58 12.70
C ASN A 30 -6.58 4.61 11.72
N SER A 31 -6.88 4.23 10.47
CA SER A 31 -7.59 5.09 9.52
C SER A 31 -9.08 4.79 9.34
N PRO A 32 -9.92 4.54 10.38
CA PRO A 32 -11.35 4.82 10.19
C PRO A 32 -11.56 6.33 9.89
N ASN A 33 -10.70 7.20 10.42
CA ASN A 33 -10.81 8.66 10.30
C ASN A 33 -10.21 9.25 9.00
N ASN A 34 -9.46 8.46 8.22
CA ASN A 34 -9.03 8.87 6.89
C ASN A 34 -9.55 7.86 5.84
N PRO A 35 -10.76 8.07 5.31
CA PRO A 35 -11.34 7.16 4.33
C PRO A 35 -10.56 7.11 3.02
N ALA A 36 -9.76 8.15 2.72
CA ALA A 36 -8.98 8.25 1.48
C ALA A 36 -7.69 7.41 1.49
N LEU A 37 -7.25 6.90 2.64
CA LEU A 37 -6.05 6.06 2.70
C LEU A 37 -6.38 4.61 2.31
N LEU A 38 -5.95 4.21 1.11
CA LEU A 38 -6.19 2.88 0.55
C LEU A 38 -4.96 1.96 0.58
N GLY A 39 -3.75 2.52 0.62
CA GLY A 39 -2.50 1.76 0.64
C GLY A 39 -1.38 2.42 1.44
N CYS A 40 -0.34 1.66 1.75
CA CYS A 40 0.98 2.20 2.06
C CYS A 40 2.09 1.19 1.71
N ASN A 41 3.10 1.67 0.99
CA ASN A 41 4.40 1.06 0.83
C ASN A 41 5.37 1.47 1.94
N VAL A 42 5.86 0.47 2.67
CA VAL A 42 6.84 0.63 3.72
C VAL A 42 8.21 0.17 3.24
N GLY A 43 9.19 1.06 3.41
CA GLY A 43 10.59 0.74 3.16
C GLY A 43 10.93 0.44 1.70
N ALA A 44 10.19 1.04 0.75
CA ALA A 44 10.40 0.84 -0.68
C ALA A 44 10.33 -0.66 -1.07
N GLY A 45 9.27 -1.33 -0.63
CA GLY A 45 8.96 -2.72 -1.01
C GLY A 45 9.21 -3.77 0.06
N ILE A 46 9.62 -3.38 1.27
CA ILE A 46 9.70 -4.31 2.41
C ILE A 46 8.32 -4.85 2.75
N GLU A 47 7.31 -3.98 2.75
CA GLU A 47 5.93 -4.36 3.02
C GLU A 47 4.96 -3.39 2.32
N VAL A 48 4.05 -3.93 1.51
CA VAL A 48 2.92 -3.18 0.95
C VAL A 48 1.67 -3.59 1.70
N LYS A 49 0.89 -2.59 2.12
CA LYS A 49 -0.38 -2.81 2.79
C LYS A 49 -1.50 -2.20 1.99
N LEU A 50 -2.61 -2.93 1.88
CA LEU A 50 -3.80 -2.51 1.17
C LEU A 50 -5.00 -2.56 2.10
N ARG A 51 -5.88 -1.59 1.95
CA ARG A 51 -7.24 -1.63 2.51
C ARG A 51 -8.10 -2.47 1.56
N LEU A 52 -8.75 -3.49 2.13
CA LEU A 52 -9.62 -4.40 1.37
C LEU A 52 -11.11 -4.14 1.59
N ARG A 53 -11.46 -3.32 2.58
CA ARG A 53 -12.84 -3.07 3.01
C ARG A 53 -13.13 -1.58 3.08
N ARG A 54 -14.37 -1.20 2.79
CA ARG A 54 -14.80 0.20 2.93
C ARG A 54 -14.75 0.63 4.40
N PRO A 55 -14.44 1.92 4.69
CA PRO A 55 -14.50 2.45 6.04
C PRO A 55 -15.89 2.22 6.66
N ASN A 56 -15.93 1.82 7.94
CA ASN A 56 -17.14 1.60 8.73
C ASN A 56 -18.11 0.53 8.15
N ARG A 57 -17.64 -0.34 7.25
CA ARG A 57 -18.44 -1.43 6.66
C ARG A 57 -17.61 -2.70 6.57
N ASP A 58 -17.59 -3.46 7.66
CA ASP A 58 -16.71 -4.63 7.78
C ASP A 58 -17.06 -5.78 6.83
N SER A 59 -18.28 -5.84 6.27
CA SER A 59 -18.67 -6.84 5.27
C SER A 59 -18.50 -6.37 3.81
N ASP A 60 -18.26 -5.07 3.58
CA ASP A 60 -18.24 -4.45 2.24
C ASP A 60 -16.80 -4.36 1.72
N PHE A 61 -16.46 -5.25 0.78
CA PHE A 61 -15.13 -5.28 0.16
C PHE A 61 -15.00 -4.24 -0.95
N ILE A 62 -13.82 -3.66 -1.05
CA ILE A 62 -13.45 -2.80 -2.19
C ILE A 62 -13.37 -3.68 -3.44
N PRO A 63 -13.90 -3.24 -4.61
CA PRO A 63 -13.79 -3.98 -5.85
C PRO A 63 -12.34 -4.34 -6.17
N LEU A 64 -12.12 -5.57 -6.66
CA LEU A 64 -10.77 -6.08 -6.94
C LEU A 64 -9.97 -5.12 -7.84
N ASP A 65 -10.62 -4.53 -8.84
CA ASP A 65 -9.97 -3.62 -9.78
C ASP A 65 -9.35 -2.40 -9.10
N GLN A 66 -10.01 -1.86 -8.07
CA GLN A 66 -9.52 -0.74 -7.27
C GLN A 66 -8.40 -1.16 -6.31
N VAL A 67 -8.49 -2.37 -5.75
CA VAL A 67 -7.43 -2.93 -4.89
C VAL A 67 -6.17 -3.15 -5.71
N LEU A 68 -6.29 -3.70 -6.91
CA LEU A 68 -5.17 -3.91 -7.83
C LEU A 68 -4.57 -2.57 -8.27
N ASP A 69 -5.41 -1.58 -8.60
CA ASP A 69 -4.92 -0.24 -8.96
C ASP A 69 -4.09 0.41 -7.85
N THR A 70 -4.59 0.29 -6.60
CA THR A 70 -3.89 0.73 -5.39
C THR A 70 -2.60 -0.07 -5.19
N MET A 71 -2.60 -1.37 -5.44
CA MET A 71 -1.39 -2.19 -5.36
C MET A 71 -0.32 -1.71 -6.34
N LEU A 72 -0.68 -1.43 -7.59
CA LEU A 72 0.25 -0.92 -8.59
C LEU A 72 0.81 0.44 -8.17
N HIS A 73 -0.03 1.32 -7.62
CA HIS A 73 0.40 2.60 -7.05
C HIS A 73 1.48 2.41 -5.97
N GLU A 74 1.21 1.53 -5.01
CA GLU A 74 2.15 1.27 -3.92
C GLU A 74 3.43 0.62 -4.44
N LEU A 75 3.38 -0.21 -5.49
CA LEU A 75 4.58 -0.78 -6.10
C LEU A 75 5.45 0.27 -6.81
N CYS A 76 4.86 1.33 -7.39
CA CYS A 76 5.62 2.46 -7.93
C CYS A 76 6.50 3.12 -6.85
N HIS A 77 6.06 3.10 -5.59
CA HIS A 77 6.86 3.60 -4.46
C HIS A 77 8.11 2.78 -4.13
N ASN A 78 8.34 1.62 -4.77
CA ASN A 78 9.63 0.93 -4.72
C ASN A 78 10.73 1.71 -5.44
N ALA A 79 10.39 2.37 -6.55
CA ALA A 79 11.33 3.12 -7.38
C ALA A 79 11.22 4.65 -7.16
N HIS A 80 10.02 5.16 -6.90
CA HIS A 80 9.73 6.59 -6.89
C HIS A 80 8.97 6.98 -5.62
N GLY A 81 9.65 7.67 -4.69
CA GLY A 81 9.03 8.19 -3.46
C GLY A 81 7.95 9.25 -3.71
N PRO A 82 8.25 10.36 -4.41
CA PRO A 82 7.28 11.41 -4.69
C PRO A 82 6.39 11.11 -5.91
N HIS A 83 5.16 11.61 -5.90
CA HIS A 83 4.21 11.55 -7.02
C HIS A 83 4.56 12.56 -8.12
N ASN A 84 5.66 12.31 -8.83
CA ASN A 84 6.13 13.14 -9.95
C ASN A 84 5.85 12.47 -11.32
N ALA A 85 6.27 13.11 -12.42
CA ALA A 85 6.04 12.59 -13.77
C ALA A 85 6.58 11.15 -13.97
N ASN A 86 7.73 10.82 -13.38
CA ASN A 86 8.31 9.48 -13.47
C ASN A 86 7.46 8.44 -12.73
N PHE A 87 6.90 8.81 -11.58
CA PHE A 87 5.96 7.96 -10.84
C PHE A 87 4.73 7.62 -11.70
N TYR A 88 4.07 8.64 -12.26
CA TYR A 88 2.87 8.43 -13.09
C TYR A 88 3.17 7.64 -14.35
N LYS A 89 4.31 7.92 -15.01
CA LYS A 89 4.76 7.13 -16.16
C LYS A 89 4.90 5.65 -15.81
N LEU A 90 5.60 5.31 -14.72
CA LEU A 90 5.74 3.92 -14.29
C LEU A 90 4.39 3.29 -13.96
N TRP A 91 3.51 4.02 -13.29
CA TRP A 91 2.19 3.52 -12.91
C TRP A 91 1.32 3.19 -14.13
N ASP A 92 1.38 4.03 -15.17
CA ASP A 92 0.68 3.79 -16.43
C ASP A 92 1.24 2.58 -17.18
N GLU A 93 2.56 2.41 -17.23
CA GLU A 93 3.17 1.22 -17.84
C GLU A 93 2.73 -0.07 -17.13
N LEU A 94 2.70 -0.07 -15.79
CA LEU A 94 2.23 -1.24 -15.02
C LEU A 94 0.74 -1.56 -15.30
N ARG A 95 -0.09 -0.55 -15.52
CA ARG A 95 -1.51 -0.75 -15.88
C ARG A 95 -1.68 -1.33 -17.27
N LYS A 96 -0.85 -0.91 -18.24
CA LYS A 96 -0.93 -1.46 -19.60
C LYS A 96 -0.72 -2.97 -19.59
N VAL A 97 0.25 -3.47 -18.82
CA VAL A 97 0.49 -4.92 -18.68
C VAL A 97 -0.76 -5.67 -18.22
N ARG A 98 -1.58 -5.07 -17.33
CA ARG A 98 -2.82 -5.66 -16.84
C ARG A 98 -3.91 -5.79 -17.91
N PHE A 99 -3.95 -4.92 -18.92
CA PHE A 99 -4.99 -4.94 -19.96
C PHE A 99 -4.55 -5.66 -21.24
N LEU A 100 -3.34 -6.25 -21.25
CA LEU A 100 -2.78 -6.98 -22.39
C LEU A 100 -2.84 -8.51 -22.21
N SER A 101 -3.62 -9.02 -21.27
CA SER A 101 -3.80 -10.45 -20.95
C SER A 101 -5.20 -10.94 -21.21
#